data_AF-A0AA43LDY7-F1
#
_entry.id   AF-A0AA43LDY7-F1
#
_cell.length_a   1.000
_cell.length_b   1.000
_cell.length_c   1.000
_cell.angle_alpha   90.00
_cell.angle_beta   90.00
_cell.angle_gamma   90.00
#
_symmetry.space_group_name_H-M   'P 1'
#
loop_
_entity.id
_entity.type
_entity.pdbx_description
1 polymer ?
#
loop_
_entity_poly.entity_id
_entity_poly.type
_entity_poly.pdbx_seq_one_letter_code
_entity_poly.pdbx_strand_id
1 'polypeptide(L)'
;MYRLQHILTLLFLLLATSFPCKAQSENRIENWKQQQLAAMPSTKMKVEEWKEFDFSILWLNPHPYQGYLGEGWYSDLEFAFNKVERISSTEYLVEGVISRNHRERDFKGSLLVDEVRELKELDFGIDDWMEGKIKKQGLVIANFHLDTDKEQEGDGAFRGIVVSRWYVDLTGQLLYDDIPDDSDAYINNQFVGTWAAYDRDHQPIKCAWGQYKIPDIDDSATEIEEISVEEVGHSEEVEVISLSVYETMEEAEAAMAAMIAGQDVPQYDKPRTNEKNTETKAPANSKKISILNGSAVLEMEKSVDEFPCIVLRLADKNIKMSTGTYLEIKRQDGFYLIKVKYDPKRYRTIDKGIEDYLKELFARFYEDKDKKYGKKVWAAFVKEGGLQLFIETAKEYIDDEFLDSPFNEIYG
;
A
#
# COMPACT_ATOMS: atom_id res chain seq x y z
N MET A 1 5.77 28.27 -56.31
CA MET A 1 6.71 28.18 -55.17
C MET A 1 6.02 28.37 -53.83
N TYR A 2 5.26 29.45 -53.59
CA TYR A 2 4.58 29.71 -52.29
C TYR A 2 3.67 28.58 -51.79
N ARG A 3 2.92 27.91 -52.66
CA ARG A 3 2.04 26.78 -52.26
C ARG A 3 2.81 25.53 -51.80
N LEU A 4 4.00 25.27 -52.34
CA LEU A 4 4.81 24.12 -51.94
C LEU A 4 5.47 24.37 -50.58
N GLN A 5 5.85 25.62 -50.32
CA GLN A 5 6.45 26.05 -49.07
C GLN A 5 5.46 25.94 -47.92
N HIS A 6 4.19 26.35 -48.11
CA HIS A 6 3.15 26.22 -47.08
C HIS A 6 2.76 24.77 -46.79
N ILE A 7 2.75 23.89 -47.81
CA ILE A 7 2.50 22.45 -47.62
C ILE A 7 3.64 21.80 -46.83
N LEU A 8 4.90 22.16 -47.12
CA LEU A 8 6.06 21.69 -46.36
C LEU A 8 6.05 22.21 -44.91
N THR A 9 5.64 23.45 -44.66
CA THR A 9 5.51 23.98 -43.29
C THR A 9 4.40 23.29 -42.50
N LEU A 10 3.25 22.99 -43.13
CA LEU A 10 2.15 22.26 -42.50
C LEU A 10 2.53 20.80 -42.19
N LEU A 11 3.27 20.14 -43.09
CA LEU A 11 3.80 18.79 -42.87
C LEU A 11 4.82 18.76 -41.73
N PHE A 12 5.66 19.79 -41.60
CA PHE A 12 6.62 19.92 -40.51
C PHE A 12 5.93 20.18 -39.16
N LEU A 13 4.84 20.97 -39.14
CA LEU A 13 4.02 21.16 -37.94
C LEU A 13 3.27 19.88 -37.53
N LEU A 14 2.77 19.09 -38.48
CA LEU A 14 2.08 17.81 -38.22
C LEU A 14 3.03 16.69 -37.78
N LEU A 15 4.29 16.71 -38.21
CA LEU A 15 5.33 15.78 -37.75
C LEU A 15 5.90 16.17 -36.37
N ALA A 16 5.84 17.45 -35.99
CA ALA A 16 6.29 17.92 -34.68
C ALA A 16 5.29 17.62 -33.55
N THR A 17 4.01 17.40 -33.86
CA THR A 17 2.96 17.09 -32.86
C THR A 17 2.80 15.59 -32.57
N SER A 18 3.51 14.72 -33.28
CA SER A 18 3.42 13.25 -33.13
C SER A 18 4.46 12.65 -32.17
N PHE A 19 5.22 13.46 -31.43
CA PHE A 19 6.27 13.01 -30.50
C PHE A 19 6.13 13.24 -28.98
N PRO A 20 4.96 13.58 -28.36
CA PRO A 20 4.96 13.88 -26.93
C PRO A 20 4.67 12.73 -25.95
N CYS A 21 4.72 11.43 -26.32
CA CYS A 21 4.40 10.35 -25.37
C CYS A 21 5.62 9.54 -24.87
N LYS A 22 6.57 9.17 -25.73
CA LYS A 22 7.77 8.43 -25.30
C LYS A 22 8.71 9.25 -24.42
N ALA A 23 8.96 10.50 -24.80
CA ALA A 23 9.90 11.37 -24.10
C ALA A 23 9.45 11.73 -22.68
N GLN A 24 8.14 11.81 -22.41
CA GLN A 24 7.62 12.13 -21.06
C GLN A 24 7.81 10.94 -20.10
N SER A 25 7.61 9.70 -20.57
CA SER A 25 7.80 8.48 -19.76
C SER A 25 9.27 8.18 -19.43
N GLU A 26 10.17 8.32 -20.40
CA GLU A 26 11.62 8.13 -20.18
C GLU A 26 12.19 9.19 -19.24
N ASN A 27 11.71 10.44 -19.34
CA ASN A 27 12.10 11.54 -18.46
C ASN A 27 11.64 11.30 -17.01
N ARG A 28 10.42 10.77 -16.80
CA ARG A 28 9.92 10.38 -15.48
C ARG A 28 10.79 9.31 -14.81
N ILE A 29 11.04 8.21 -15.51
CA ILE A 29 11.81 7.08 -14.98
C ILE A 29 13.23 7.52 -14.61
N GLU A 30 13.88 8.31 -15.47
CA GLU A 30 15.22 8.81 -15.22
C GLU A 30 15.24 9.82 -14.06
N ASN A 31 14.30 10.76 -13.99
CA ASN A 31 14.21 11.70 -12.88
C ASN A 31 14.02 10.98 -11.54
N TRP A 32 13.11 10.01 -11.48
CA TRP A 32 12.89 9.21 -10.29
C TRP A 32 14.14 8.41 -9.91
N LYS A 33 14.84 7.79 -10.89
CA LYS A 33 16.14 7.12 -10.65
C LYS A 33 17.14 8.10 -10.02
N GLN A 34 17.26 9.32 -10.56
CA GLN A 34 18.18 10.32 -10.02
C GLN A 34 17.80 10.77 -8.61
N GLN A 35 16.51 10.89 -8.28
CA GLN A 35 16.04 11.19 -6.92
C GLN A 35 16.45 10.09 -5.94
N GLN A 36 16.27 8.81 -6.31
CA GLN A 36 16.72 7.68 -5.46
C GLN A 36 18.23 7.72 -5.24
N LEU A 37 19.01 8.00 -6.28
CA LEU A 37 20.47 8.10 -6.19
C LEU A 37 20.95 9.31 -5.37
N ALA A 38 20.18 10.40 -5.36
CA ALA A 38 20.44 11.57 -4.55
C ALA A 38 20.11 11.32 -3.07
N ALA A 39 18.98 10.67 -2.79
CA ALA A 39 18.56 10.29 -1.44
C ALA A 39 19.49 9.24 -0.82
N MET A 40 20.14 8.41 -1.64
CA MET A 40 21.04 7.34 -1.19
C MET A 40 22.39 7.43 -1.91
N PRO A 41 23.28 8.34 -1.46
CA PRO A 41 24.56 8.55 -2.10
C PRO A 41 25.36 7.25 -2.20
N SER A 42 25.63 6.84 -3.44
CA SER A 42 26.21 5.53 -3.73
C SER A 42 27.17 5.57 -4.92
N THR A 43 28.11 4.62 -4.93
CA THR A 43 29.10 4.46 -6.00
C THR A 43 28.69 3.30 -6.89
N LYS A 44 28.63 3.54 -8.21
CA LYS A 44 28.36 2.49 -9.19
C LYS A 44 29.52 1.50 -9.23
N MET A 45 29.21 0.22 -9.09
CA MET A 45 30.15 -0.88 -9.12
C MET A 45 30.17 -1.54 -10.50
N LYS A 46 31.23 -2.29 -10.79
CA LYS A 46 31.26 -3.16 -11.97
C LYS A 46 30.42 -4.39 -11.69
N VAL A 47 29.40 -4.64 -12.51
CA VAL A 47 28.43 -5.73 -12.28
C VAL A 47 29.12 -7.11 -12.28
N GLU A 48 30.22 -7.25 -13.03
CA GLU A 48 31.02 -8.47 -13.08
C GLU A 48 31.67 -8.84 -11.75
N GLU A 49 31.97 -7.84 -10.89
CA GLU A 49 32.51 -8.05 -9.55
C GLU A 49 31.45 -8.61 -8.58
N TRP A 50 30.17 -8.54 -8.98
CA TRP A 50 29.02 -8.97 -8.18
C TRP A 50 28.35 -10.24 -8.70
N LYS A 51 28.97 -10.90 -9.69
CA LYS A 51 28.44 -12.12 -10.31
C LYS A 51 28.25 -13.31 -9.36
N GLU A 52 28.89 -13.33 -8.20
CA GLU A 52 28.73 -14.43 -7.23
C GLU A 52 27.47 -14.23 -6.37
N PHE A 53 26.97 -13.01 -6.25
CA PHE A 53 25.74 -12.72 -5.51
C PHE A 53 24.51 -13.04 -6.35
N ASP A 54 23.51 -13.61 -5.69
CA ASP A 54 22.20 -13.89 -6.27
C ASP A 54 21.18 -12.90 -5.70
N PHE A 55 20.69 -12.00 -6.55
CA PHE A 55 19.74 -10.96 -6.15
C PHE A 55 18.30 -11.47 -6.08
N SER A 56 18.02 -12.73 -6.46
CA SER A 56 16.66 -13.30 -6.41
C SER A 56 16.02 -13.21 -5.02
N ILE A 57 16.82 -13.28 -3.97
CA ILE A 57 16.37 -13.15 -2.57
C ILE A 57 15.72 -11.79 -2.27
N LEU A 58 16.10 -10.74 -3.01
CA LEU A 58 15.52 -9.41 -2.83
C LEU A 58 14.08 -9.37 -3.31
N TRP A 59 13.78 -10.04 -4.44
CA TRP A 59 12.46 -10.01 -5.08
C TRP A 59 11.55 -11.16 -4.66
N LEU A 60 12.10 -12.28 -4.19
CA LEU A 60 11.32 -13.38 -3.58
C LEU A 60 11.00 -13.11 -2.10
N ASN A 61 10.75 -11.85 -1.76
CA ASN A 61 10.51 -11.39 -0.40
C ASN A 61 9.00 -11.48 -0.07
N PRO A 62 8.62 -11.95 1.14
CA PRO A 62 7.21 -12.13 1.51
C PRO A 62 6.43 -10.84 1.82
N HIS A 63 7.08 -9.67 1.94
CA HIS A 63 6.39 -8.41 2.14
C HIS A 63 5.54 -8.03 0.91
N PRO A 64 4.31 -7.52 1.13
CA PRO A 64 3.40 -7.21 0.03
C PRO A 64 3.95 -6.06 -0.83
N TYR A 65 3.85 -6.22 -2.15
CA TYR A 65 4.07 -5.13 -3.09
C TYR A 65 2.74 -4.45 -3.38
N GLN A 66 2.65 -3.16 -3.07
CA GLN A 66 1.48 -2.34 -3.31
C GLN A 66 1.79 -1.30 -4.37
N GLY A 67 0.79 -0.93 -5.16
CA GLY A 67 0.97 -0.04 -6.29
C GLY A 67 -0.31 0.55 -6.82
N TYR A 68 -0.15 1.29 -7.91
CA TYR A 68 -1.24 1.90 -8.67
C TYR A 68 -1.00 1.76 -10.18
N LEU A 69 -2.08 1.97 -10.94
CA LEU A 69 -2.06 2.13 -12.38
C LEU A 69 -2.89 3.37 -12.76
N GLY A 70 -2.28 4.34 -13.45
CA GLY A 70 -2.87 5.65 -13.73
C GLY A 70 -2.35 6.77 -12.83
N GLU A 71 -3.22 7.69 -12.41
CA GLU A 71 -2.84 8.94 -11.70
C GLU A 71 -2.74 8.78 -10.16
N GLY A 72 -2.19 7.68 -9.67
CA GLY A 72 -1.49 7.65 -8.36
C GLY A 72 -2.27 7.82 -7.05
N TRP A 73 -3.59 8.00 -7.05
CA TRP A 73 -4.32 8.42 -5.84
C TRP A 73 -4.81 7.29 -4.92
N TYR A 74 -4.79 6.02 -5.34
CA TYR A 74 -5.17 4.89 -4.49
C TYR A 74 -4.39 3.62 -4.86
N SER A 75 -4.06 2.80 -3.85
CA SER A 75 -3.44 1.49 -4.07
C SER A 75 -4.49 0.48 -4.53
N ASP A 76 -4.63 0.31 -5.84
CA ASP A 76 -5.54 -0.66 -6.44
C ASP A 76 -4.82 -1.88 -7.03
N LEU A 77 -3.49 -1.94 -6.90
CA LEU A 77 -2.65 -2.93 -7.53
C LEU A 77 -1.74 -3.60 -6.50
N GLU A 78 -1.77 -4.92 -6.44
CA GLU A 78 -0.86 -5.73 -5.63
C GLU A 78 -0.05 -6.67 -6.52
N PHE A 79 1.24 -6.83 -6.19
CA PHE A 79 2.12 -7.81 -6.85
C PHE A 79 2.63 -8.83 -5.84
N ALA A 80 2.82 -10.06 -6.31
CA ALA A 80 3.55 -11.08 -5.59
C ALA A 80 4.42 -11.87 -6.56
N PHE A 81 5.72 -11.95 -6.30
CA PHE A 81 6.62 -12.88 -6.99
C PHE A 81 6.49 -14.26 -6.35
N ASN A 82 6.02 -15.23 -7.13
CA ASN A 82 5.93 -16.63 -6.71
C ASN A 82 7.22 -17.40 -7.02
N LYS A 83 7.95 -16.96 -8.05
CA LYS A 83 9.20 -17.57 -8.49
C LYS A 83 10.12 -16.50 -9.07
N VAL A 84 11.39 -16.56 -8.69
CA VAL A 84 12.47 -15.78 -9.27
C VAL A 84 13.62 -16.74 -9.58
N GLU A 85 13.96 -16.89 -10.85
CA GLU A 85 14.97 -17.82 -11.33
C GLU A 85 16.11 -17.06 -11.99
N ARG A 86 17.31 -17.24 -11.45
CA ARG A 86 18.53 -16.64 -11.99
C ARG A 86 18.99 -17.38 -13.25
N ILE A 87 19.05 -16.68 -14.38
CA ILE A 87 19.54 -17.21 -15.66
C ILE A 87 21.02 -16.89 -15.87
N SER A 88 21.44 -15.69 -15.47
CA SER A 88 22.82 -15.25 -15.57
C SER A 88 23.20 -14.36 -14.39
N SER A 89 24.39 -13.74 -14.42
CA SER A 89 24.77 -12.78 -13.40
C SER A 89 23.89 -11.52 -13.36
N THR A 90 23.21 -11.22 -14.47
CA THR A 90 22.40 -10.01 -14.63
C THR A 90 20.95 -10.28 -14.98
N GLU A 91 20.60 -11.49 -15.44
CA GLU A 91 19.28 -11.80 -15.94
C GLU A 91 18.55 -12.79 -15.03
N TYR A 92 17.31 -12.45 -14.72
CA TYR A 92 16.40 -13.25 -13.89
C TYR A 92 15.06 -13.36 -14.58
N LEU A 93 14.46 -14.56 -14.57
CA LEU A 93 13.07 -14.77 -14.96
C LEU A 93 12.19 -14.75 -13.72
N VAL A 94 11.02 -14.14 -13.85
CA VAL A 94 10.07 -14.02 -12.75
C VAL A 94 8.70 -14.54 -13.16
N GLU A 95 8.04 -15.17 -12.20
CA GLU A 95 6.63 -15.55 -12.30
C GLU A 95 5.92 -15.15 -11.03
N GLY A 96 4.65 -14.75 -11.13
CA GLY A 96 3.93 -14.22 -10.00
C GLY A 96 2.47 -13.95 -10.30
N VAL A 97 1.83 -13.25 -9.37
CA VAL A 97 0.42 -12.85 -9.46
C VAL A 97 0.31 -11.34 -9.30
N ILE A 98 -0.53 -10.74 -10.13
CA ILE A 98 -1.04 -9.38 -9.98
C ILE A 98 -2.48 -9.47 -9.49
N SER A 99 -2.83 -8.75 -8.44
CA SER A 99 -4.20 -8.60 -7.97
C SER A 99 -4.67 -7.16 -8.14
N ARG A 100 -5.85 -6.98 -8.72
CA ARG A 100 -6.53 -5.68 -8.85
C ARG A 100 -8.03 -5.86 -8.72
N ASN A 101 -8.69 -5.08 -7.86
CA ASN A 101 -10.13 -5.17 -7.60
C ASN A 101 -10.60 -6.63 -7.36
N HIS A 102 -9.85 -7.39 -6.56
CA HIS A 102 -10.08 -8.81 -6.25
C HIS A 102 -10.02 -9.77 -7.46
N ARG A 103 -9.43 -9.35 -8.58
CA ARG A 103 -9.14 -10.20 -9.73
C ARG A 103 -7.64 -10.47 -9.78
N GLU A 104 -7.29 -11.74 -9.72
CA GLU A 104 -5.91 -12.20 -9.82
C GLU A 104 -5.56 -12.58 -11.27
N ARG A 105 -4.33 -12.27 -11.66
CA ARG A 105 -3.74 -12.59 -12.97
C ARG A 105 -2.32 -13.10 -12.76
N ASP A 106 -2.03 -14.27 -13.30
CA ASP A 106 -0.66 -14.74 -13.37
C ASP A 106 0.14 -13.90 -14.36
N PHE A 107 1.43 -13.73 -14.07
CA PHE A 107 2.36 -13.07 -14.96
C PHE A 107 3.66 -13.84 -15.14
N LYS A 108 4.34 -13.54 -16.25
CA LYS A 108 5.72 -13.92 -16.49
C LYS A 108 6.53 -12.71 -16.93
N GLY A 109 7.77 -12.62 -16.49
CA GLY A 109 8.61 -11.47 -16.79
C GLY A 109 10.08 -11.76 -16.64
N SER A 110 10.86 -10.68 -16.72
CA SER A 110 12.29 -10.67 -16.54
C SER A 110 12.75 -9.43 -15.80
N LEU A 111 13.78 -9.61 -14.96
CA LEU A 111 14.58 -8.55 -14.37
C LEU A 111 15.98 -8.61 -14.95
N LEU A 112 16.44 -7.50 -15.54
CA LEU A 112 17.78 -7.35 -16.07
C LEU A 112 18.54 -6.30 -15.24
N VAL A 113 19.45 -6.76 -14.39
CA VAL A 113 20.33 -5.91 -13.56
C VAL A 113 21.17 -5.01 -14.46
N ASP A 114 20.97 -3.71 -14.32
CA ASP A 114 21.68 -2.64 -15.04
C ASP A 114 22.79 -2.05 -14.17
N GLU A 115 22.51 -1.81 -12.88
CA GLU A 115 23.48 -1.25 -11.94
C GLU A 115 23.50 -1.98 -10.61
N VAL A 116 24.70 -2.19 -10.09
CA VAL A 116 24.91 -2.50 -8.66
C VAL A 116 25.67 -1.32 -8.07
N ARG A 117 25.24 -0.81 -6.93
CA ARG A 117 25.81 0.37 -6.30
C ARG A 117 26.03 0.13 -4.82
N GLU A 118 27.19 0.53 -4.31
CA GLU A 118 27.53 0.45 -2.88
C GLU A 118 27.29 1.82 -2.25
N LEU A 119 26.60 1.87 -1.11
CA LEU A 119 26.36 3.12 -0.38
C LEU A 119 27.69 3.72 0.10
N LYS A 120 27.77 5.04 0.14
CA LYS A 120 28.95 5.75 0.67
C LYS A 120 29.03 5.67 2.19
N GLU A 121 27.89 5.61 2.85
CA GLU A 121 27.72 5.52 4.29
C GLU A 121 26.76 4.37 4.59
N LEU A 122 27.08 3.58 5.62
CA LEU A 122 26.23 2.48 6.05
C LEU A 122 25.16 3.03 7.00
N ASP A 123 23.93 2.53 6.84
CA ASP A 123 22.83 2.71 7.78
C ASP A 123 22.84 1.55 8.77
N PHE A 124 22.86 1.86 10.07
CA PHE A 124 22.88 0.87 11.14
C PHE A 124 21.51 0.72 11.84
N GLY A 125 20.47 1.38 11.34
CA GLY A 125 19.14 1.39 11.92
C GLY A 125 19.07 2.20 13.22
N ILE A 126 17.93 2.12 13.90
CA ILE A 126 17.69 2.86 15.16
C ILE A 126 18.66 2.36 16.25
N ASP A 127 19.23 3.30 16.99
CA ASP A 127 20.23 3.03 18.05
C ASP A 127 21.44 2.20 17.57
N ASP A 128 21.77 2.30 16.27
CA ASP A 128 22.91 1.63 15.64
C ASP A 128 22.93 0.10 15.89
N TRP A 129 21.75 -0.53 15.96
CA TRP A 129 21.63 -1.96 16.31
C TRP A 129 22.36 -2.90 15.33
N MET A 130 22.64 -2.44 14.10
CA MET A 130 23.42 -3.14 13.09
C MET A 130 24.91 -2.73 13.02
N GLU A 131 25.37 -1.87 13.91
CA GLU A 131 26.78 -1.48 13.96
C GLU A 131 27.68 -2.71 14.16
N GLY A 132 28.71 -2.79 13.32
CA GLY A 132 29.64 -3.92 13.32
C GLY A 132 29.04 -5.23 12.79
N LYS A 133 27.82 -5.25 12.21
CA LYS A 133 27.19 -6.45 11.62
C LYS A 133 27.15 -6.45 10.09
N ILE A 134 27.41 -5.29 9.49
CA ILE A 134 27.32 -5.07 8.03
C ILE A 134 28.73 -4.92 7.44
N LYS A 135 29.01 -5.62 6.34
CA LYS A 135 30.21 -5.41 5.52
C LYS A 135 29.98 -4.35 4.45
N LYS A 136 28.84 -4.42 3.77
CA LYS A 136 28.48 -3.58 2.63
C LYS A 136 26.97 -3.37 2.61
N GLN A 137 26.53 -2.24 2.09
CA GLN A 137 25.12 -1.95 1.85
C GLN A 137 25.00 -1.21 0.52
N GLY A 138 23.85 -1.31 -0.15
CA GLY A 138 23.74 -0.78 -1.49
C GLY A 138 22.40 -0.92 -2.16
N LEU A 139 22.41 -0.59 -3.45
CA LEU A 139 21.26 -0.64 -4.35
C LEU A 139 21.57 -1.59 -5.50
N VAL A 140 20.56 -2.31 -5.97
CA VAL A 140 20.56 -2.92 -7.29
C VAL A 140 19.43 -2.30 -8.09
N ILE A 141 19.74 -1.89 -9.32
CA ILE A 141 18.81 -1.29 -10.27
C ILE A 141 18.67 -2.25 -11.44
N ALA A 142 17.44 -2.68 -11.72
CA ALA A 142 17.14 -3.62 -12.78
C ALA A 142 16.05 -3.06 -13.71
N ASN A 143 16.21 -3.29 -15.01
CA ASN A 143 15.11 -3.13 -15.95
C ASN A 143 14.10 -4.24 -15.73
N PHE A 144 12.83 -3.87 -15.63
CA PHE A 144 11.74 -4.80 -15.41
C PHE A 144 10.82 -4.84 -16.62
N HIS A 145 10.54 -6.05 -17.08
CA HIS A 145 9.57 -6.33 -18.12
C HIS A 145 8.68 -7.48 -17.67
N LEU A 146 7.38 -7.32 -17.80
CA LEU A 146 6.39 -8.32 -17.44
C LEU A 146 5.32 -8.37 -18.53
N ASP A 147 4.89 -9.57 -18.87
CA ASP A 147 3.77 -9.87 -19.73
C ASP A 147 2.73 -10.66 -18.92
N THR A 148 1.48 -10.19 -18.92
CA THR A 148 0.34 -11.00 -18.48
C THR A 148 -0.09 -11.94 -19.61
N ASP A 149 -1.05 -12.83 -19.35
CA ASP A 149 -1.66 -13.66 -20.40
C ASP A 149 -2.14 -12.78 -21.58
N LYS A 150 -2.03 -13.25 -22.82
CA LYS A 150 -2.40 -12.45 -24.02
C LYS A 150 -3.85 -12.67 -24.44
N GLU A 151 -4.52 -13.64 -23.82
CA GLU A 151 -5.83 -14.11 -24.24
C GLU A 151 -6.99 -13.49 -23.45
N GLN A 152 -6.73 -12.70 -22.40
CA GLN A 152 -7.78 -12.13 -21.56
C GLN A 152 -7.92 -10.60 -21.73
N GLU A 153 -9.15 -10.12 -21.68
CA GLU A 153 -9.47 -8.70 -21.76
C GLU A 153 -8.95 -7.96 -20.52
N GLY A 154 -8.28 -6.81 -20.72
CA GLY A 154 -7.62 -6.05 -19.64
C GLY A 154 -6.18 -6.50 -19.34
N ASP A 155 -5.60 -7.36 -20.17
CA ASP A 155 -4.22 -7.80 -20.05
C ASP A 155 -3.23 -6.88 -20.80
N GLY A 156 -1.98 -6.85 -20.35
CA GLY A 156 -0.97 -5.96 -20.90
C GLY A 156 0.44 -6.26 -20.40
N ALA A 157 1.37 -5.38 -20.77
CA ALA A 157 2.77 -5.48 -20.41
C ALA A 157 3.20 -4.32 -19.51
N PHE A 158 3.96 -4.65 -18.45
CA PHE A 158 4.60 -3.65 -17.60
C PHE A 158 6.06 -3.48 -18.02
N ARG A 159 6.51 -2.23 -18.09
CA ARG A 159 7.91 -1.89 -18.42
C ARG A 159 8.39 -0.73 -17.58
N GLY A 160 9.58 -0.85 -17.00
CA GLY A 160 10.18 0.20 -16.18
C GLY A 160 11.46 -0.26 -15.51
N ILE A 161 11.77 0.33 -14.36
CA ILE A 161 12.92 -0.05 -13.54
C ILE A 161 12.48 -0.43 -12.13
N VAL A 162 13.24 -1.33 -11.51
CA VAL A 162 13.14 -1.70 -10.10
C VAL A 162 14.41 -1.27 -9.39
N VAL A 163 14.27 -0.66 -8.22
CA VAL A 163 15.37 -0.32 -7.30
C VAL A 163 15.17 -1.10 -6.00
N SER A 164 16.14 -1.95 -5.68
CA SER A 164 16.12 -2.80 -4.49
C SER A 164 17.34 -2.52 -3.62
N ARG A 165 17.13 -2.38 -2.32
CA ARG A 165 18.16 -2.20 -1.30
C ARG A 165 18.64 -3.55 -0.79
N TRP A 166 19.94 -3.67 -0.58
CA TRP A 166 20.58 -4.88 -0.09
C TRP A 166 21.67 -4.53 0.91
N TYR A 167 21.98 -5.47 1.80
CA TYR A 167 23.23 -5.47 2.56
C TYR A 167 23.92 -6.83 2.50
N VAL A 168 25.21 -6.81 2.79
CA VAL A 168 26.04 -8.00 2.97
C VAL A 168 26.48 -8.04 4.41
N ASP A 169 26.17 -9.13 5.11
CA ASP A 169 26.52 -9.31 6.52
C ASP A 169 28.02 -9.66 6.72
N LEU A 170 28.42 -9.83 7.98
CA LEU A 170 29.77 -10.29 8.31
C LEU A 170 30.11 -11.71 7.80
N THR A 171 29.12 -12.54 7.47
CA THR A 171 29.36 -13.87 6.89
C THR A 171 29.60 -13.80 5.37
N GLY A 172 29.27 -12.67 4.74
CA GLY A 172 29.35 -12.50 3.29
C GLY A 172 28.06 -12.87 2.56
N GLN A 173 26.95 -13.04 3.28
CA GLN A 173 25.65 -13.33 2.71
C GLN A 173 24.97 -12.03 2.27
N LEU A 174 24.45 -12.00 1.02
CA LEU A 174 23.60 -10.91 0.55
C LEU A 174 22.17 -11.11 1.07
N LEU A 175 21.62 -10.03 1.61
CA LEU A 175 20.35 -10.00 2.32
C LEU A 175 19.52 -8.82 1.83
N TYR A 176 18.20 -9.00 1.95
CA TYR A 176 17.25 -7.91 1.79
C TYR A 176 17.48 -6.89 2.90
N ASP A 177 17.57 -5.61 2.52
CA ASP A 177 17.83 -4.54 3.49
C ASP A 177 16.55 -4.07 4.17
N ASP A 178 16.24 -4.70 5.29
CA ASP A 178 15.19 -4.41 6.27
C ASP A 178 15.70 -3.60 7.47
N ILE A 179 16.91 -3.03 7.41
CA ILE A 179 17.57 -2.41 8.58
C ILE A 179 16.77 -1.22 9.17
N PRO A 180 16.18 -0.34 8.34
CA PRO A 180 15.36 0.76 8.84
C PRO A 180 13.86 0.48 8.64
N ASP A 181 13.39 -0.78 8.70
CA ASP A 181 11.97 -1.12 8.45
C ASP A 181 10.99 -0.55 9.49
N ASP A 182 11.48 -0.24 10.69
CA ASP A 182 10.76 0.53 11.73
C ASP A 182 10.56 2.02 11.36
N SER A 183 11.20 2.52 10.29
CA SER A 183 11.08 3.91 9.86
C SER A 183 9.83 4.12 9.00
N ASP A 184 9.03 5.12 9.36
CA ASP A 184 7.89 5.57 8.55
C ASP A 184 8.32 5.99 7.13
N ALA A 185 9.59 6.32 6.89
CA ALA A 185 10.12 6.68 5.58
C ALA A 185 10.69 5.50 4.80
N TYR A 186 10.64 4.29 5.36
CA TYR A 186 11.26 3.13 4.74
C TYR A 186 10.57 2.72 3.44
N ILE A 187 11.41 2.41 2.45
CA ILE A 187 11.02 1.94 1.13
C ILE A 187 12.02 0.90 0.66
N ASN A 188 11.52 -0.13 -0.03
CA ASN A 188 12.37 -1.09 -0.73
C ASN A 188 11.63 -1.71 -1.90
N ASN A 189 12.38 -2.35 -2.80
CA ASN A 189 11.93 -2.98 -4.03
C ASN A 189 10.90 -2.13 -4.79
N GLN A 190 11.30 -0.91 -5.11
CA GLN A 190 10.45 0.12 -5.69
C GLN A 190 10.51 0.03 -7.21
N PHE A 191 9.36 0.04 -7.88
CA PHE A 191 9.20 0.05 -9.31
C PHE A 191 8.53 1.33 -9.79
N VAL A 192 9.09 1.90 -10.85
CA VAL A 192 8.49 3.01 -11.60
C VAL A 192 8.51 2.67 -13.08
N GLY A 193 7.35 2.73 -13.72
CA GLY A 193 7.23 2.38 -15.13
C GLY A 193 5.87 2.69 -15.74
N THR A 194 5.52 1.88 -16.73
CA THR A 194 4.28 1.98 -17.49
C THR A 194 3.62 0.62 -17.65
N TRP A 195 2.30 0.63 -17.77
CA TRP A 195 1.51 -0.50 -18.25
C TRP A 195 0.95 -0.18 -19.63
N ALA A 196 0.95 -1.15 -20.55
CA ALA A 196 0.34 -1.01 -21.86
C ALA A 196 -0.52 -2.23 -22.18
N ALA A 197 -1.80 -2.00 -22.49
CA ALA A 197 -2.71 -3.04 -22.93
C ALA A 197 -2.23 -3.71 -24.23
N TYR A 198 -2.60 -4.97 -24.45
CA TYR A 198 -2.31 -5.66 -25.72
C TYR A 198 -3.25 -5.27 -26.87
N ASP A 199 -4.44 -4.74 -26.56
CA ASP A 199 -5.34 -4.17 -27.56
C ASP A 199 -4.81 -2.80 -28.03
N ARG A 200 -4.85 -2.58 -29.34
CA ARG A 200 -3.87 -1.74 -30.05
C ARG A 200 -4.13 -0.22 -30.04
N ASP A 201 -4.99 0.29 -29.17
CA ASP A 201 -5.44 1.69 -29.22
C ASP A 201 -5.18 2.51 -27.95
N HIS A 202 -4.64 1.89 -26.89
CA HIS A 202 -4.40 2.57 -25.62
C HIS A 202 -2.94 3.03 -25.48
N GLN A 203 -2.76 4.30 -25.07
CA GLN A 203 -1.43 4.81 -24.70
C GLN A 203 -0.93 4.10 -23.44
N PRO A 204 0.38 3.83 -23.31
CA PRO A 204 0.94 3.35 -22.05
C PRO A 204 0.58 4.30 -20.91
N ILE A 205 0.06 3.76 -19.82
CA ILE A 205 -0.31 4.51 -18.62
C ILE A 205 0.75 4.33 -17.55
N LYS A 206 0.90 5.33 -16.70
CA LYS A 206 1.85 5.30 -15.58
C LYS A 206 1.50 4.15 -14.64
N CYS A 207 2.54 3.53 -14.08
CA CYS A 207 2.41 2.52 -13.05
C CYS A 207 3.60 2.62 -12.09
N ALA A 208 3.32 2.37 -10.83
CA ALA A 208 4.31 2.25 -9.78
C ALA A 208 3.88 1.18 -8.79
N TRP A 209 4.84 0.50 -8.20
CA TRP A 209 4.61 -0.40 -7.08
C TRP A 209 5.85 -0.49 -6.21
N GLY A 210 5.71 -0.91 -4.96
CA GLY A 210 6.81 -0.99 -4.02
C GLY A 210 6.41 -1.67 -2.73
N GLN A 211 7.38 -1.98 -1.90
CA GLN A 211 7.14 -2.42 -0.53
C GLN A 211 7.19 -1.20 0.41
N TYR A 212 6.33 -1.22 1.43
CA TYR A 212 6.17 -0.19 2.48
C TYR A 212 5.55 1.13 1.98
N LYS A 213 6.16 1.80 1.01
CA LYS A 213 5.53 2.92 0.28
C LYS A 213 5.54 2.67 -1.21
N ILE A 214 4.56 3.26 -1.88
CA ILE A 214 4.45 3.27 -3.33
C ILE A 214 5.26 4.47 -3.85
N PRO A 215 6.16 4.28 -4.83
CA PRO A 215 6.97 5.37 -5.32
C PRO A 215 6.15 6.30 -6.21
N ASP A 216 6.58 7.56 -6.32
CA ASP A 216 6.04 8.52 -7.28
C ASP A 216 4.51 8.70 -7.15
N ILE A 217 4.03 8.69 -5.91
CA ILE A 217 2.74 9.28 -5.55
C ILE A 217 2.97 10.79 -5.42
N ASP A 218 2.12 11.57 -6.06
CA ASP A 218 2.15 13.01 -5.98
C ASP A 218 1.53 13.46 -4.65
N ASP A 219 2.37 13.63 -3.62
CA ASP A 219 1.97 14.19 -2.33
C ASP A 219 1.47 15.65 -2.47
N SER A 220 1.64 16.32 -3.62
CA SER A 220 1.11 17.67 -3.84
C SER A 220 -0.41 17.72 -4.06
N ALA A 221 -1.07 16.58 -4.26
CA ALA A 221 -2.53 16.48 -4.12
C ALA A 221 -2.99 16.53 -2.64
N THR A 222 -2.04 16.51 -1.70
CA THR A 222 -2.25 16.66 -0.25
C THR A 222 -1.67 17.96 0.32
N GLU A 223 -0.96 18.77 -0.48
CA GLU A 223 -0.68 20.18 -0.17
C GLU A 223 -1.74 21.07 -0.84
N ILE A 224 -2.94 21.12 -0.26
CA ILE A 224 -3.70 22.37 -0.32
C ILE A 224 -2.84 23.35 0.47
N GLU A 225 -2.17 24.27 -0.23
CA GLU A 225 -1.42 25.38 0.39
C GLU A 225 -2.25 25.97 1.54
N GLU A 226 -1.73 25.84 2.77
CA GLU A 226 -2.00 26.79 3.84
C GLU A 226 -1.57 28.17 3.33
N ILE A 227 -2.50 28.90 2.71
CA ILE A 227 -2.34 30.34 2.55
C ILE A 227 -2.43 30.91 3.97
N SER A 228 -1.27 31.16 4.57
CA SER A 228 -1.14 32.00 5.75
C SER A 228 -1.69 33.38 5.39
N VAL A 229 -2.81 33.75 6.00
CA VAL A 229 -3.39 35.10 5.88
C VAL A 229 -2.47 36.06 6.61
N GLU A 230 -1.53 36.68 5.91
CA GLU A 230 -0.96 37.96 6.34
C GLU A 230 -1.91 39.09 5.95
N GLU A 231 -2.29 39.89 6.95
CA GLU A 231 -3.11 41.09 6.81
C GLU A 231 -2.51 42.08 5.81
N VAL A 232 -3.11 42.23 4.62
CA VAL A 232 -3.02 43.48 3.86
C VAL A 232 -4.37 43.74 3.19
N GLY A 233 -4.94 44.91 3.48
CA GLY A 233 -6.23 45.32 2.96
C GLY A 233 -6.24 45.78 1.50
N HIS A 234 -7.47 45.90 1.01
CA HIS A 234 -7.96 46.58 -0.20
C HIS A 234 -7.87 45.87 -1.57
N SER A 235 -9.08 45.54 -2.05
CA SER A 235 -9.62 45.66 -3.43
C SER A 235 -8.85 45.01 -4.59
N GLU A 236 -9.38 43.94 -5.18
CA GLU A 236 -10.27 43.89 -6.37
C GLU A 236 -10.55 42.41 -6.73
N GLU A 237 -11.63 42.18 -7.48
CA GLU A 237 -12.29 40.90 -7.76
C GLU A 237 -11.40 39.82 -8.41
N VAL A 238 -11.44 38.59 -7.87
CA VAL A 238 -11.18 37.36 -8.62
C VAL A 238 -12.25 36.33 -8.25
N GLU A 239 -12.96 35.86 -9.26
CA GLU A 239 -14.06 34.91 -9.21
C GLU A 239 -13.51 33.49 -8.91
N VAL A 240 -13.83 32.94 -7.74
CA VAL A 240 -13.44 31.59 -7.32
C VAL A 240 -14.57 30.61 -7.66
N ILE A 241 -14.29 29.65 -8.55
CA ILE A 241 -15.19 28.53 -8.85
C ILE A 241 -14.93 27.43 -7.81
N SER A 242 -15.90 27.19 -6.93
CA SER A 242 -15.88 26.10 -5.94
C SER A 242 -16.22 24.76 -6.59
N LEU A 243 -15.40 23.73 -6.41
CA LEU A 243 -15.77 22.33 -6.71
C LEU A 243 -16.20 21.63 -5.41
N SER A 244 -17.45 21.21 -5.34
CA SER A 244 -18.06 20.48 -4.22
C SER A 244 -17.76 18.98 -4.29
N VAL A 245 -17.47 18.36 -3.14
CA VAL A 245 -17.24 16.92 -2.95
C VAL A 245 -18.58 16.16 -2.98
N TYR A 246 -18.66 15.04 -3.71
CA TYR A 246 -19.85 14.18 -3.78
C TYR A 246 -19.79 13.09 -2.69
N GLU A 247 -20.87 12.88 -1.94
CA GLU A 247 -20.91 11.97 -0.77
C GLU A 247 -21.26 10.51 -1.17
N THR A 248 -21.72 10.25 -2.39
CA THR A 248 -22.06 8.88 -2.86
C THR A 248 -21.64 8.59 -4.31
N MET A 249 -21.41 7.30 -4.63
CA MET A 249 -21.04 6.83 -5.98
C MET A 249 -22.12 7.17 -7.03
N GLU A 250 -23.39 7.15 -6.65
CA GLU A 250 -24.52 7.48 -7.53
C GLU A 250 -24.57 8.99 -7.86
N GLU A 251 -24.13 9.85 -6.94
CA GLU A 251 -24.00 11.30 -7.16
C GLU A 251 -22.80 11.65 -8.05
N ALA A 252 -21.67 10.94 -7.88
CA ALA A 252 -20.50 11.09 -8.75
C ALA A 252 -20.81 10.66 -10.20
N GLU A 253 -21.55 9.56 -10.38
CA GLU A 253 -21.99 9.08 -11.70
C GLU A 253 -23.00 10.03 -12.36
N ALA A 254 -23.94 10.58 -11.58
CA ALA A 254 -24.90 11.57 -12.08
C ALA A 254 -24.22 12.90 -12.46
N ALA A 255 -23.24 13.36 -11.69
CA ALA A 255 -22.45 14.54 -12.01
C ALA A 255 -21.56 14.35 -13.25
N MET A 256 -20.96 13.16 -13.39
CA MET A 256 -20.18 12.82 -14.58
C MET A 256 -21.08 12.72 -15.83
N ALA A 257 -22.29 12.18 -15.70
CA ALA A 257 -23.29 12.17 -16.77
C ALA A 257 -23.78 13.58 -17.15
N ALA A 258 -23.97 14.48 -16.18
CA ALA A 258 -24.35 15.88 -16.40
C ALA A 258 -23.23 16.71 -17.08
N MET A 259 -21.97 16.47 -16.71
CA MET A 259 -20.79 17.08 -17.36
C MET A 259 -20.62 16.61 -18.80
N ILE A 260 -20.84 15.32 -19.08
CA ILE A 260 -20.83 14.77 -20.46
C ILE A 260 -21.97 15.37 -21.30
N ALA A 261 -23.09 15.74 -20.67
CA ALA A 261 -24.25 16.35 -21.31
C ALA A 261 -24.23 17.89 -21.37
N GLY A 262 -23.25 18.56 -20.74
CA GLY A 262 -23.10 20.03 -20.74
C GLY A 262 -24.16 20.78 -19.93
N GLN A 263 -24.60 20.25 -18.79
CA GLN A 263 -25.58 20.89 -17.89
C GLN A 263 -24.95 21.30 -16.54
N ASP A 264 -25.43 22.41 -15.97
CA ASP A 264 -24.93 22.98 -14.71
C ASP A 264 -25.34 22.15 -13.47
N VAL A 265 -24.42 22.09 -12.48
CA VAL A 265 -24.52 21.26 -11.27
C VAL A 265 -25.22 22.02 -10.11
N PRO A 266 -26.09 21.40 -9.29
CA PRO A 266 -26.74 22.08 -8.15
C PRO A 266 -25.81 22.23 -6.92
N GLN A 267 -25.75 23.43 -6.32
CA GLN A 267 -24.98 23.71 -5.09
C GLN A 267 -25.77 23.37 -3.81
N TYR A 268 -25.09 22.80 -2.81
CA TYR A 268 -25.60 22.59 -1.45
C TYR A 268 -24.58 23.08 -0.40
N ASP A 269 -25.03 23.90 0.55
CA ASP A 269 -24.23 24.43 1.67
C ASP A 269 -24.49 23.65 2.97
N LYS A 270 -23.42 23.34 3.74
CA LYS A 270 -23.48 22.89 5.15
C LYS A 270 -22.53 23.73 6.04
N PRO A 271 -22.80 23.83 7.37
CA PRO A 271 -22.10 24.74 8.27
C PRO A 271 -20.84 24.14 8.92
N ARG A 272 -19.82 24.99 9.11
CA ARG A 272 -18.52 24.73 9.75
C ARG A 272 -18.62 24.37 11.24
N THR A 273 -17.87 23.35 11.65
CA THR A 273 -17.45 23.15 13.06
C THR A 273 -15.95 22.83 13.13
N ASN A 274 -15.31 23.36 14.17
CA ASN A 274 -13.86 23.60 14.32
C ASN A 274 -12.98 22.34 14.37
N GLU A 275 -11.87 22.39 13.64
CA GLU A 275 -10.73 21.46 13.70
C GLU A 275 -9.88 21.68 14.95
N LYS A 276 -9.36 20.57 15.50
CA LYS A 276 -8.16 20.56 16.35
C LYS A 276 -7.17 19.55 15.79
N ASN A 277 -5.97 20.04 15.50
CA ASN A 277 -4.78 19.28 15.12
C ASN A 277 -4.48 18.12 16.09
N THR A 278 -4.22 16.94 15.55
CA THR A 278 -3.41 15.91 16.23
C THR A 278 -2.51 15.19 15.24
N GLU A 279 -1.19 15.39 15.41
CA GLU A 279 -0.11 14.59 14.83
C GLU A 279 -0.26 13.10 15.22
N THR A 280 -0.18 12.19 14.25
CA THR A 280 -0.17 10.73 14.48
C THR A 280 1.20 10.27 14.95
N LYS A 281 1.41 10.29 16.27
CA LYS A 281 2.28 9.33 16.95
C LYS A 281 1.57 7.99 17.04
N ALA A 282 2.30 6.88 16.94
CA ALA A 282 1.79 5.56 17.31
C ALA A 282 1.08 5.64 18.68
N PRO A 283 -0.18 5.15 18.80
CA PRO A 283 -0.89 5.24 20.07
C PRO A 283 -0.18 4.34 21.08
N ALA A 284 0.22 4.92 22.21
CA ALA A 284 1.03 4.31 23.25
C ALA A 284 0.40 3.08 23.98
N ASN A 285 -0.66 2.46 23.46
CA ASN A 285 -1.56 1.57 24.20
C ASN A 285 -1.99 0.28 23.45
N SER A 286 -1.18 -0.31 22.56
CA SER A 286 -1.48 -1.66 22.06
C SER A 286 -1.21 -2.72 23.15
N LYS A 287 -2.10 -3.73 23.26
CA LYS A 287 -1.98 -4.83 24.23
C LYS A 287 -1.93 -6.17 23.51
N LYS A 288 -0.95 -7.00 23.89
CA LYS A 288 -0.68 -8.31 23.28
C LYS A 288 -1.05 -9.45 24.23
N ILE A 289 -1.82 -10.41 23.72
CA ILE A 289 -2.24 -11.62 24.44
C ILE A 289 -1.66 -12.85 23.73
N SER A 290 -0.86 -13.62 24.45
CA SER A 290 -0.31 -14.88 23.92
C SER A 290 -1.33 -16.01 24.05
N ILE A 291 -1.46 -16.84 23.01
CA ILE A 291 -2.54 -17.83 22.90
C ILE A 291 -2.06 -19.29 23.10
N LEU A 292 -0.78 -19.58 22.83
CA LEU A 292 -0.23 -20.95 22.84
C LEU A 292 1.28 -20.93 23.01
N ASN A 293 1.86 -21.07 24.22
CA ASN A 293 3.33 -21.10 24.41
C ASN A 293 4.13 -20.04 23.59
N GLY A 294 3.54 -18.87 23.26
CA GLY A 294 4.13 -17.85 22.37
C GLY A 294 4.20 -18.19 20.86
N SER A 295 3.50 -19.21 20.38
CA SER A 295 3.39 -19.56 18.95
C SER A 295 2.32 -18.75 18.23
N ALA A 296 1.28 -18.33 18.94
CA ALA A 296 0.25 -17.43 18.44
C ALA A 296 0.05 -16.22 19.36
N VAL A 297 -0.15 -15.05 18.77
CA VAL A 297 -0.31 -13.75 19.44
C VAL A 297 -1.55 -13.07 18.91
N LEU A 298 -2.42 -12.62 19.82
CA LEU A 298 -3.54 -11.74 19.51
C LEU A 298 -3.22 -10.35 20.03
N GLU A 299 -3.09 -9.40 19.12
CA GLU A 299 -2.88 -7.99 19.43
C GLU A 299 -4.19 -7.24 19.35
N MET A 300 -4.37 -6.33 20.30
CA MET A 300 -5.53 -5.48 20.46
C MET A 300 -5.08 -4.02 20.53
N GLU A 301 -5.69 -3.18 19.72
CA GLU A 301 -5.47 -1.74 19.74
C GLU A 301 -6.81 -1.00 19.66
N LYS A 302 -6.91 0.12 20.39
CA LYS A 302 -8.01 1.06 20.22
C LYS A 302 -7.73 1.87 18.95
N SER A 303 -8.71 1.93 18.05
CA SER A 303 -8.61 2.76 16.84
C SER A 303 -8.32 4.22 17.21
N VAL A 304 -7.41 4.86 16.47
CA VAL A 304 -7.06 6.28 16.63
C VAL A 304 -7.94 7.17 15.73
N ASP A 305 -8.61 6.57 14.76
CA ASP A 305 -9.45 7.25 13.77
C ASP A 305 -10.86 7.56 14.30
N GLU A 306 -11.65 8.30 13.54
CA GLU A 306 -13.02 8.79 13.87
C GLU A 306 -14.05 7.70 14.25
N PHE A 307 -13.68 6.41 14.16
CA PHE A 307 -14.54 5.27 14.47
C PHE A 307 -14.09 4.55 15.76
N PRO A 308 -14.92 4.55 16.82
CA PRO A 308 -14.62 3.80 18.04
C PRO A 308 -14.75 2.30 17.79
N CYS A 309 -13.65 1.66 17.39
CA CYS A 309 -13.56 0.21 17.24
C CYS A 309 -12.30 -0.35 17.91
N ILE A 310 -12.32 -1.66 18.18
CA ILE A 310 -11.13 -2.40 18.60
C ILE A 310 -10.58 -3.13 17.39
N VAL A 311 -9.35 -2.84 17.00
CA VAL A 311 -8.67 -3.56 15.93
C VAL A 311 -8.00 -4.79 16.53
N LEU A 312 -8.18 -5.93 15.87
CA LEU A 312 -7.65 -7.23 16.27
C LEU A 312 -6.72 -7.77 15.19
N ARG A 313 -5.52 -8.17 15.62
CA ARG A 313 -4.53 -8.82 14.75
C ARG A 313 -4.15 -10.17 15.35
N LEU A 314 -4.44 -11.25 14.62
CA LEU A 314 -4.12 -12.61 15.07
C LEU A 314 -2.93 -13.18 14.28
N ALA A 315 -1.86 -13.49 15.00
CA ALA A 315 -0.63 -14.11 14.52
C ALA A 315 -0.51 -15.57 14.92
N ASP A 316 -0.07 -16.45 14.03
CA ASP A 316 0.46 -17.77 14.38
C ASP A 316 1.70 -18.06 13.53
N LYS A 317 2.81 -18.50 14.15
CA LYS A 317 4.06 -18.82 13.44
C LYS A 317 3.91 -19.96 12.42
N ASN A 318 2.90 -20.82 12.57
CA ASN A 318 2.63 -21.95 11.69
C ASN A 318 1.72 -21.60 10.51
N ILE A 319 1.14 -20.39 10.50
CA ILE A 319 0.24 -19.91 9.44
C ILE A 319 0.64 -18.49 9.09
N LYS A 320 1.15 -18.26 7.87
CA LYS A 320 1.48 -16.90 7.41
C LYS A 320 0.30 -15.95 7.65
N MET A 321 0.55 -14.89 8.41
CA MET A 321 -0.36 -13.79 8.74
C MET A 321 -0.47 -12.77 7.58
N SER A 322 -1.45 -11.86 7.45
CA SER A 322 -2.37 -11.29 8.45
C SER A 322 -3.68 -10.81 7.82
N THR A 323 -4.79 -10.96 8.55
CA THR A 323 -5.99 -10.16 8.31
C THR A 323 -6.25 -9.36 9.57
N GLY A 324 -6.02 -8.05 9.53
CA GLY A 324 -6.60 -7.14 10.52
C GLY A 324 -8.12 -7.27 10.46
N THR A 325 -8.76 -7.45 11.61
CA THR A 325 -10.22 -7.49 11.69
C THR A 325 -10.69 -6.55 12.79
N TYR A 326 -11.86 -5.97 12.64
CA TYR A 326 -12.40 -5.00 13.60
C TYR A 326 -13.50 -5.65 14.43
N LEU A 327 -13.40 -5.53 15.76
CA LEU A 327 -14.47 -5.87 16.67
C LEU A 327 -15.37 -4.65 16.84
N GLU A 328 -16.52 -4.69 16.18
CA GLU A 328 -17.56 -3.65 16.25
C GLU A 328 -18.62 -4.04 17.28
N ILE A 329 -18.90 -3.14 18.23
CA ILE A 329 -19.86 -3.35 19.33
C ILE A 329 -20.75 -2.12 19.48
N LYS A 330 -22.06 -2.33 19.43
CA LYS A 330 -23.07 -1.29 19.66
C LYS A 330 -24.00 -1.64 20.79
N ARG A 331 -24.57 -0.63 21.45
CA ARG A 331 -25.68 -0.81 22.39
C ARG A 331 -26.99 -0.40 21.72
N GLN A 332 -27.97 -1.30 21.70
CA GLN A 332 -29.29 -0.99 21.17
C GLN A 332 -30.37 -1.72 21.98
N ASP A 333 -31.39 -0.99 22.43
CA ASP A 333 -32.57 -1.53 23.14
C ASP A 333 -32.22 -2.41 24.36
N GLY A 334 -31.12 -2.09 25.07
CA GLY A 334 -30.64 -2.89 26.21
C GLY A 334 -29.90 -4.18 25.83
N PHE A 335 -29.55 -4.36 24.55
CA PHE A 335 -28.72 -5.43 24.04
C PHE A 335 -27.40 -4.90 23.47
N TYR A 336 -26.42 -5.79 23.35
CA TYR A 336 -25.19 -5.56 22.61
C TYR A 336 -25.32 -6.16 21.21
N LEU A 337 -25.11 -5.35 20.18
CA LEU A 337 -24.97 -5.79 18.80
C LEU A 337 -23.50 -5.94 18.48
N ILE A 338 -23.08 -7.13 18.06
CA ILE A 338 -21.70 -7.38 17.65
C ILE A 338 -21.71 -7.94 16.24
N LYS A 339 -20.96 -7.27 15.35
CA LYS A 339 -20.92 -7.59 13.92
C LYS A 339 -19.91 -8.69 13.68
N VAL A 340 -20.32 -9.76 13.00
CA VAL A 340 -19.39 -10.76 12.48
C VAL A 340 -19.57 -10.83 10.97
N LYS A 341 -18.52 -10.49 10.21
CA LYS A 341 -18.57 -10.34 8.74
C LYS A 341 -19.38 -9.11 8.30
N TYR A 342 -20.72 -9.19 8.36
CA TYR A 342 -21.68 -8.16 7.94
C TYR A 342 -23.07 -8.33 8.58
N ASP A 343 -23.26 -9.32 9.48
CA ASP A 343 -24.55 -9.62 10.11
C ASP A 343 -24.46 -9.34 11.62
N PRO A 344 -25.06 -8.25 12.13
CA PRO A 344 -25.00 -7.90 13.54
C PRO A 344 -25.85 -8.86 14.37
N LYS A 345 -25.22 -9.57 15.31
CA LYS A 345 -25.88 -10.49 16.23
C LYS A 345 -26.19 -9.81 17.56
N ARG A 346 -27.37 -10.08 18.12
CA ARG A 346 -27.85 -9.55 19.42
C ARG A 346 -27.41 -10.42 20.58
N TYR A 347 -26.82 -9.81 21.59
CA TYR A 347 -26.36 -10.45 22.82
C TYR A 347 -26.88 -9.73 24.06
N ARG A 348 -27.17 -10.50 25.11
CA ARG A 348 -27.58 -9.95 26.42
C ARG A 348 -26.40 -9.45 27.25
N THR A 349 -25.20 -9.95 26.98
CA THR A 349 -23.96 -9.54 27.65
C THR A 349 -22.87 -9.37 26.61
N ILE A 350 -21.97 -8.42 26.84
CA ILE A 350 -20.85 -8.16 25.96
C ILE A 350 -19.87 -9.35 25.91
N ASP A 351 -19.66 -10.02 27.04
CA ASP A 351 -18.81 -11.20 27.20
C ASP A 351 -19.21 -12.30 26.22
N LYS A 352 -20.53 -12.55 26.10
CA LYS A 352 -21.03 -13.60 25.23
C LYS A 352 -20.84 -13.25 23.75
N GLY A 353 -21.02 -11.99 23.41
CA GLY A 353 -20.80 -11.52 22.06
C GLY A 353 -19.32 -11.56 21.66
N ILE A 354 -18.42 -11.17 22.55
CA ILE A 354 -16.96 -11.25 22.33
C ILE A 354 -16.52 -12.71 22.16
N GLU A 355 -17.01 -13.62 23.00
CA GLU A 355 -16.73 -15.06 22.88
C GLU A 355 -17.13 -15.59 21.50
N ASP A 356 -18.36 -15.31 21.06
CA ASP A 356 -18.87 -15.81 19.79
C ASP A 356 -18.13 -15.18 18.59
N TYR A 357 -17.77 -13.89 18.67
CA TYR A 357 -16.94 -13.21 17.68
C TYR A 357 -15.56 -13.88 17.55
N LEU A 358 -14.84 -14.04 18.66
CA LEU A 358 -13.49 -14.64 18.65
C LEU A 358 -13.51 -16.09 18.17
N LYS A 359 -14.54 -16.84 18.54
CA LYS A 359 -14.71 -18.22 18.07
C LYS A 359 -14.85 -18.28 16.55
N GLU A 360 -15.58 -17.34 15.95
CA GLU A 360 -15.67 -17.22 14.49
C GLU A 360 -14.35 -16.74 13.86
N LEU A 361 -13.67 -15.77 14.47
CA LEU A 361 -12.36 -15.28 14.03
C LEU A 361 -11.33 -16.41 13.95
N PHE A 362 -11.20 -17.20 15.02
CA PHE A 362 -10.30 -18.35 15.04
C PHE A 362 -10.72 -19.39 13.99
N ALA A 363 -12.02 -19.68 13.86
CA ALA A 363 -12.48 -20.65 12.86
C ALA A 363 -12.12 -20.24 11.42
N ARG A 364 -12.14 -18.94 11.11
CA ARG A 364 -11.73 -18.38 9.80
C ARG A 364 -10.22 -18.37 9.63
N PHE A 365 -9.49 -17.95 10.66
CA PHE A 365 -8.03 -17.91 10.59
C PHE A 365 -7.44 -19.30 10.30
N TYR A 366 -8.09 -20.35 10.78
CA TYR A 366 -7.69 -21.74 10.60
C TYR A 366 -8.54 -22.50 9.54
N GLU A 367 -9.15 -21.81 8.57
CA GLU A 367 -10.06 -22.41 7.58
C GLU A 367 -9.39 -23.54 6.75
N ASP A 368 -10.22 -24.47 6.25
CA ASP A 368 -10.01 -25.72 5.47
C ASP A 368 -8.68 -26.49 5.48
N LYS A 369 -7.52 -25.83 5.48
CA LYS A 369 -6.19 -26.46 5.55
C LYS A 369 -5.82 -26.96 6.94
N ASP A 370 -6.31 -26.34 8.02
CA ASP A 370 -6.04 -26.84 9.39
C ASP A 370 -7.15 -26.57 10.43
N LYS A 371 -8.39 -26.83 10.04
CA LYS A 371 -9.58 -26.71 10.91
C LYS A 371 -9.47 -27.50 12.22
N LYS A 372 -8.69 -28.60 12.22
CA LYS A 372 -8.46 -29.44 13.41
C LYS A 372 -7.46 -28.76 14.36
N TYR A 373 -6.42 -28.12 13.86
CA TYR A 373 -5.52 -27.30 14.67
C TYR A 373 -6.25 -26.08 15.22
N GLY A 374 -7.01 -25.34 14.41
CA GLY A 374 -7.77 -24.18 14.90
C GLY A 374 -8.70 -24.48 16.06
N LYS A 375 -9.39 -25.63 16.04
CA LYS A 375 -10.19 -26.11 17.18
C LYS A 375 -9.36 -26.39 18.43
N LYS A 376 -8.13 -26.91 18.27
CA LYS A 376 -7.19 -27.13 19.38
C LYS A 376 -6.66 -25.81 19.92
N VAL A 377 -6.33 -24.86 19.04
CA VAL A 377 -5.88 -23.51 19.41
C VAL A 377 -6.96 -22.77 20.20
N TRP A 378 -8.20 -22.77 19.71
CA TRP A 378 -9.35 -22.22 20.44
C TRP A 378 -9.54 -22.89 21.81
N ALA A 379 -9.50 -24.22 21.87
CA ALA A 379 -9.67 -24.94 23.13
C ALA A 379 -8.53 -24.65 24.13
N ALA A 380 -7.29 -24.51 23.65
CA ALA A 380 -6.14 -24.13 24.47
C ALA A 380 -6.29 -22.69 24.97
N PHE A 381 -6.62 -21.74 24.10
CA PHE A 381 -6.88 -20.34 24.43
C PHE A 381 -7.89 -20.18 25.56
N VAL A 382 -9.01 -20.90 25.48
CA VAL A 382 -10.05 -20.87 26.52
C VAL A 382 -9.54 -21.53 27.81
N LYS A 383 -8.90 -22.70 27.72
CA LYS A 383 -8.40 -23.46 28.88
C LYS A 383 -7.31 -22.72 29.66
N GLU A 384 -6.45 -21.99 28.96
CA GLU A 384 -5.34 -21.22 29.55
C GLU A 384 -5.78 -19.84 30.07
N GLY A 385 -7.08 -19.51 29.99
CA GLY A 385 -7.63 -18.26 30.49
C GLY A 385 -7.48 -17.08 29.54
N GLY A 386 -6.96 -17.29 28.32
CA GLY A 386 -6.78 -16.25 27.32
C GLY A 386 -8.08 -15.56 26.92
N LEU A 387 -9.19 -16.29 26.83
CA LEU A 387 -10.52 -15.71 26.56
C LEU A 387 -10.94 -14.73 27.67
N GLN A 388 -10.74 -15.12 28.93
CA GLN A 388 -11.11 -14.28 30.08
C GLN A 388 -10.23 -13.02 30.12
N LEU A 389 -8.92 -13.19 29.94
CA LEU A 389 -7.97 -12.08 29.87
C LEU A 389 -8.29 -11.12 28.71
N PHE A 390 -8.69 -11.65 27.56
CA PHE A 390 -9.13 -10.84 26.43
C PHE A 390 -10.38 -10.03 26.77
N ILE A 391 -11.41 -10.66 27.35
CA ILE A 391 -12.64 -9.98 27.72
C ILE A 391 -12.36 -8.86 28.72
N GLU A 392 -11.53 -9.12 29.72
CA GLU A 392 -11.11 -8.11 30.70
C GLU A 392 -10.37 -6.96 30.02
N THR A 393 -9.41 -7.28 29.14
CA THR A 393 -8.64 -6.27 28.40
C THR A 393 -9.52 -5.43 27.47
N ALA A 394 -10.45 -6.06 26.75
CA ALA A 394 -11.37 -5.37 25.85
C ALA A 394 -12.30 -4.43 26.62
N LYS A 395 -12.76 -4.83 27.81
CA LYS A 395 -13.57 -3.98 28.70
C LYS A 395 -12.82 -2.76 29.24
N GLU A 396 -11.49 -2.75 29.22
CA GLU A 396 -10.72 -1.53 29.51
C GLU A 396 -10.82 -0.51 28.37
N TYR A 397 -11.13 -0.94 27.14
CA TYR A 397 -11.30 -0.06 25.98
C TYR A 397 -12.77 0.28 25.69
N ILE A 398 -13.71 -0.57 26.13
CA ILE A 398 -15.15 -0.43 25.90
C ILE A 398 -15.81 0.21 27.13
N ASP A 399 -15.83 1.53 27.17
CA ASP A 399 -16.56 2.33 28.15
C ASP A 399 -17.92 2.82 27.60
N ASP A 400 -18.72 3.47 28.44
CA ASP A 400 -20.03 4.00 28.03
C ASP A 400 -19.88 5.07 26.93
N GLU A 401 -18.79 5.85 26.93
CA GLU A 401 -18.48 6.84 25.88
C GLU A 401 -18.19 6.17 24.53
N PHE A 402 -17.47 5.05 24.52
CA PHE A 402 -17.22 4.22 23.35
C PHE A 402 -18.51 3.62 22.80
N LEU A 403 -19.39 3.11 23.66
CA LEU A 403 -20.64 2.47 23.25
C LEU A 403 -21.71 3.46 22.77
N ASP A 404 -21.80 4.63 23.38
CA ASP A 404 -22.82 5.65 23.11
C ASP A 404 -22.33 6.74 22.12
N SER A 405 -21.18 6.52 21.47
CA SER A 405 -20.66 7.45 20.46
C SER A 405 -21.62 7.58 19.26
N PRO A 406 -21.91 8.81 18.77
CA PRO A 406 -22.83 9.04 17.66
C PRO A 406 -22.38 8.38 16.34
N PHE A 407 -21.07 8.14 16.17
CA PHE A 407 -20.54 7.39 15.03
C PHE A 407 -20.92 5.91 15.08
N ASN A 408 -21.22 5.39 16.26
CA ASN A 408 -21.71 4.04 16.47
C ASN A 408 -23.17 3.87 16.00
N GLU A 409 -23.91 4.95 15.72
CA GLU A 409 -25.27 4.87 15.14
C GLU A 409 -25.27 4.95 13.61
N ILE A 410 -24.30 5.64 13.00
CA ILE A 410 -24.35 6.05 11.58
C ILE A 410 -23.82 4.98 10.61
N TYR A 411 -22.87 4.13 11.01
CA TYR A 411 -22.07 3.32 10.07
C TYR A 411 -22.07 1.79 10.26
N GLY A 412 -22.95 1.20 11.07
CA GLY A 412 -22.93 -0.27 11.28
C GLY A 412 -24.05 -1.05 10.66
#